data_AF-A0A3R7DVZ9-F1
#
_entry.id   AF-A0A3R7DVZ9-F1
#
_cell.length_a   1.000
_cell.length_b   1.000
_cell.length_c   1.000
_cell.angle_alpha   90.00
_cell.angle_beta   90.00
_cell.angle_gamma   90.00
#
_symmetry.space_group_name_H-M   'P 1'
#
loop_
_entity.id
_entity.type
_entity.pdbx_description
1 polymer ?
#
loop_
_entity_poly.entity_id
_entity_poly.type
_entity_poly.pdbx_seq_one_letter_code
_entity_poly.pdbx_strand_id
1 'polypeptide(L)'
;MHPSIKYLVPLVFVLIFIGLVFLLLKRPASIEVVTPEPAQSVLPISPPPQGPSPSVSITQKDKTTLGLRWENFPSGTEILRVFRSPVGKNRWLQWQSIPSAGGSGNAEIQIGSKEDLNNFSYYFQAASSGGDSLYTSPVAQPGGGSPGTSTSPGTPIGGFNLVMAASTSTEAPPQSGFNLAGTATGTAPPTTQFNLSNTSTQPTPTSTATSSEPAPIVLAFLPTSSVTIFMKGIYYSPLGIIPTGSGVQDADFWVLYINQFIEVGWQNISTSTNKIALYRSASQSGPWLKILEQTGVDPTQPDVVRFGDNSSGADHYYRMEALDGSTILQTYGPVLLPALGT
;
A
#
# COMPACT_ATOMS: atom_id res chain seq x y z
N MET A 1 -51.80 14.16 -72.89
CA MET A 1 -51.68 14.89 -71.61
C MET A 1 -50.60 14.22 -70.78
N HIS A 2 -49.40 14.80 -70.70
CA HIS A 2 -48.26 14.18 -70.03
C HIS A 2 -48.32 14.41 -68.50
N PRO A 3 -48.41 13.35 -67.67
CA PRO A 3 -48.55 13.47 -66.22
C PRO A 3 -47.25 13.90 -65.49
N SER A 4 -46.15 14.13 -66.21
CA SER A 4 -44.82 14.39 -65.64
C SER A 4 -44.59 15.80 -65.09
N ILE A 5 -45.46 16.77 -65.36
CA ILE A 5 -45.28 18.17 -64.90
C ILE A 5 -45.68 18.36 -63.43
N LYS A 6 -46.55 17.51 -62.87
CA LYS A 6 -47.08 17.68 -61.51
C LYS A 6 -46.03 17.54 -60.40
N TYR A 7 -44.92 16.86 -60.67
CA TYR A 7 -43.86 16.61 -59.69
C TYR A 7 -42.63 17.51 -59.83
N LEU A 8 -42.54 18.27 -60.93
CA LEU A 8 -41.39 19.16 -61.17
C LEU A 8 -41.37 20.33 -60.18
N VAL A 9 -42.55 20.92 -59.91
CA VAL A 9 -42.68 22.07 -59.01
C VAL A 9 -42.29 21.73 -57.56
N PRO A 10 -42.81 20.67 -56.90
CA PRO A 10 -42.41 20.36 -55.53
C PRO A 10 -40.93 19.96 -55.42
N LEU A 11 -40.35 19.29 -56.43
CA LEU A 11 -38.93 18.93 -56.44
C LEU A 11 -38.03 20.17 -56.43
N VAL A 12 -38.36 21.19 -57.23
CA VAL A 12 -37.60 22.46 -57.26
C VAL A 12 -37.66 23.17 -55.90
N PHE A 13 -38.83 23.17 -55.23
CA PHE A 13 -38.94 23.76 -53.89
C PHE A 13 -38.09 23.06 -52.84
N VAL A 14 -38.02 21.73 -52.86
CA VAL A 14 -37.18 20.96 -51.93
C VAL A 14 -35.70 21.28 -52.14
N LEU A 15 -35.25 21.37 -53.40
CA LEU A 15 -33.85 21.69 -53.72
C LEU A 15 -33.47 23.11 -53.28
N ILE A 16 -34.37 24.08 -53.46
CA ILE A 16 -34.15 25.46 -52.97
C ILE A 16 -34.06 25.47 -51.44
N PHE A 17 -34.93 24.73 -50.75
CA PHE A 17 -34.92 24.67 -49.29
C PHE A 17 -33.63 24.06 -48.73
N ILE A 18 -33.14 22.97 -49.33
CA ILE A 18 -31.87 22.34 -48.94
C ILE A 18 -30.69 23.30 -49.16
N GLY A 19 -30.67 24.03 -50.29
CA GLY A 19 -29.63 25.03 -50.56
C GLY A 19 -29.62 26.16 -49.52
N LEU A 20 -30.80 26.60 -49.08
CA LEU A 20 -30.94 27.68 -48.10
C LEU A 20 -30.50 27.25 -46.69
N VAL A 21 -30.79 26.01 -46.30
CA VAL A 21 -30.29 25.41 -45.04
C VAL A 21 -28.76 25.31 -45.06
N PHE A 22 -28.16 24.88 -46.16
CA PHE A 22 -26.70 24.83 -46.30
C PHE A 22 -26.05 26.21 -46.20
N LEU A 23 -26.71 27.25 -46.70
CA LEU A 23 -26.24 28.64 -46.62
C LEU A 23 -26.31 29.19 -45.19
N LEU A 24 -27.31 28.79 -44.41
CA LEU A 24 -27.44 29.17 -43.00
C LEU A 24 -26.44 28.44 -42.10
N LEU A 25 -26.11 27.17 -42.39
CA LEU A 25 -25.12 26.40 -41.65
C LEU A 25 -23.67 26.83 -41.93
N LYS A 26 -23.41 27.50 -43.07
CA LYS A 26 -22.08 28.01 -43.43
C LYS A 26 -21.76 29.40 -42.88
N ARG A 27 -22.47 29.90 -41.86
CA ARG A 27 -22.04 31.14 -41.19
C ARG A 27 -20.67 30.92 -40.57
N PRO A 28 -19.62 31.63 -41.00
CA PRO A 28 -18.32 31.53 -40.38
C PRO A 28 -18.48 31.97 -38.92
N ALA A 29 -18.05 31.12 -37.99
CA ALA A 29 -17.91 31.54 -36.60
C ALA A 29 -16.93 32.73 -36.60
N SER A 30 -17.42 33.92 -36.25
CA SER A 30 -16.54 35.05 -35.94
C SER A 30 -15.71 34.63 -34.74
N ILE A 31 -14.48 34.21 -35.00
CA ILE A 31 -13.47 34.05 -33.96
C ILE A 31 -13.08 35.48 -33.59
N GLU A 32 -13.65 35.98 -32.50
CA GLU A 32 -13.18 37.19 -31.86
C GLU A 32 -11.74 36.91 -31.42
N VAL A 33 -10.78 37.48 -32.14
CA VAL A 33 -9.38 37.48 -31.75
C VAL A 33 -9.28 38.42 -30.55
N VAL A 34 -9.44 37.86 -29.36
CA VAL A 34 -9.14 38.54 -28.10
C VAL A 34 -7.66 38.91 -28.17
N THR A 35 -7.39 40.20 -28.41
CA THR A 35 -6.03 40.73 -28.36
C THR A 35 -5.54 40.56 -26.92
N PRO A 36 -4.48 39.79 -26.67
CA PRO A 36 -3.99 39.62 -25.30
C PRO A 36 -3.55 40.99 -24.78
N GLU A 37 -4.19 41.40 -23.67
CA GLU A 37 -3.78 42.56 -22.90
C GLU A 37 -2.26 42.43 -22.61
N PRO A 38 -1.45 43.49 -22.85
CA PRO A 38 -0.03 43.42 -22.61
C PRO A 38 0.21 43.01 -21.17
N ALA A 39 0.84 41.84 -20.98
CA ALA A 39 1.12 41.27 -19.68
C ALA A 39 1.77 42.32 -18.79
N GLN A 40 1.00 42.85 -17.85
CA GLN A 40 1.56 43.69 -16.79
C GLN A 40 2.61 42.83 -16.11
N SER A 41 3.83 43.34 -16.03
CA SER A 41 4.93 42.70 -15.31
C SER A 41 4.56 42.70 -13.82
N VAL A 42 3.81 41.68 -13.42
CA VAL A 42 3.51 41.43 -12.01
C VAL A 42 4.84 40.97 -11.42
N LEU A 43 5.43 41.82 -10.58
CA LEU A 43 6.59 41.46 -9.76
C LEU A 43 6.30 40.10 -9.12
N PRO A 44 7.25 39.15 -9.12
CA PRO A 44 7.04 37.84 -8.54
C PRO A 44 6.60 38.02 -7.09
N ILE A 45 5.33 37.72 -6.83
CA ILE A 45 4.77 37.75 -5.50
C ILE A 45 5.55 36.68 -4.75
N SER A 46 6.35 37.09 -3.77
CA SER A 46 7.09 36.15 -2.92
C SER A 46 6.11 35.08 -2.44
N PRO A 47 6.43 33.78 -2.59
CA PRO A 47 5.54 32.74 -2.14
C PRO A 47 5.21 32.99 -0.66
N PRO A 48 3.93 32.84 -0.25
CA PRO A 48 3.56 33.05 1.13
C PRO A 48 4.47 32.20 2.03
N PRO A 49 4.87 32.72 3.20
CA PRO A 49 5.75 32.00 4.11
C PRO A 49 5.16 30.61 4.35
N GLN A 50 5.94 29.56 4.03
CA GLN A 50 5.50 28.19 4.22
C GLN A 50 5.20 27.98 5.70
N GLY A 51 3.97 27.55 5.99
CA GLY A 51 3.59 27.16 7.34
C GLY A 51 4.48 26.02 7.86
N PRO A 52 4.52 25.80 9.18
CA PRO A 52 5.35 24.74 9.76
C PRO A 52 4.91 23.37 9.24
N SER A 53 5.87 22.52 8.88
CA SER A 53 5.59 21.19 8.33
C SER A 53 5.03 20.25 9.41
N PRO A 54 4.10 19.34 9.06
CA PRO A 54 3.62 18.31 9.96
C PRO A 54 4.79 17.42 10.41
N SER A 55 4.82 17.08 11.69
CA SER A 55 5.87 16.22 12.25
C SER A 55 5.32 15.28 13.32
N VAL A 56 6.00 14.14 13.49
CA VAL A 56 5.73 13.18 14.55
C VAL A 56 7.04 12.73 15.14
N SER A 57 7.10 12.68 16.46
CA SER A 57 8.24 12.19 17.22
C SER A 57 7.78 11.11 18.19
N ILE A 58 8.64 10.10 18.36
CA ILE A 58 8.46 9.05 19.36
C ILE A 58 9.56 9.11 20.39
N THR A 59 9.21 8.81 21.62
CA THR A 59 10.15 8.75 22.74
C THR A 59 9.80 7.57 23.61
N GLN A 60 10.79 6.73 23.91
CA GLN A 60 10.60 5.69 24.91
C GLN A 60 10.59 6.35 26.29
N LYS A 61 9.43 6.34 26.97
CA LYS A 61 9.31 6.92 28.32
C LYS A 61 9.86 5.96 29.38
N ASP A 62 9.54 4.69 29.23
CA ASP A 62 10.03 3.59 30.07
C ASP A 62 10.06 2.27 29.26
N LYS A 63 10.31 1.12 29.91
CA LYS A 63 10.37 -0.19 29.23
C LYS A 63 9.04 -0.65 28.62
N THR A 64 7.94 -0.06 29.04
CA THR A 64 6.57 -0.48 28.72
C THR A 64 5.73 0.60 28.06
N THR A 65 6.19 1.85 28.04
CA THR A 65 5.44 3.01 27.57
C THR A 65 6.18 3.73 26.43
N LEU A 66 5.50 3.87 25.30
CA LEU A 66 5.92 4.73 24.19
C LEU A 66 5.18 6.06 24.24
N GLY A 67 5.93 7.14 24.35
CA GLY A 67 5.44 8.50 24.18
C GLY A 67 5.41 8.88 22.71
N LEU A 68 4.30 9.50 22.29
CA LEU A 68 4.09 10.03 20.96
C LEU A 68 3.79 11.53 21.07
N ARG A 69 4.41 12.34 20.23
CA ARG A 69 4.10 13.77 20.08
C ARG A 69 4.02 14.13 18.60
N TRP A 70 2.98 14.85 18.22
CA TRP A 70 2.79 15.33 16.85
C TRP A 70 2.50 16.82 16.84
N GLU A 71 2.90 17.47 15.74
CA GLU A 71 2.74 18.90 15.55
C GLU A 71 2.36 19.23 14.11
N ASN A 72 1.53 20.26 13.94
CA ASN A 72 1.16 20.87 12.65
C ASN A 72 0.52 19.89 11.65
N PHE A 73 -0.24 18.92 12.14
CA PHE A 73 -1.06 18.05 11.30
C PHE A 73 -2.09 18.85 10.51
N PRO A 74 -2.43 18.40 9.28
CA PRO A 74 -3.44 19.05 8.46
C PRO A 74 -4.78 19.19 9.19
N SER A 75 -5.48 20.29 8.94
CA SER A 75 -6.86 20.47 9.39
C SER A 75 -7.74 19.32 8.91
N GLY A 76 -8.68 18.86 9.75
CA GLY A 76 -9.49 17.69 9.47
C GLY A 76 -8.88 16.37 9.95
N THR A 77 -7.71 16.41 10.60
CA THR A 77 -7.16 15.24 11.29
C THR A 77 -7.98 14.93 12.54
N GLU A 78 -8.62 13.76 12.53
CA GLU A 78 -9.50 13.30 13.60
C GLU A 78 -9.01 11.99 14.22
N ILE A 79 -8.21 11.20 13.49
CA ILE A 79 -7.66 9.94 13.98
C ILE A 79 -6.17 9.88 13.63
N LEU A 80 -5.33 9.48 14.58
CA LEU A 80 -3.94 9.11 14.33
C LEU A 80 -3.79 7.59 14.41
N ARG A 81 -3.42 6.98 13.29
CA ARG A 81 -3.14 5.54 13.21
C ARG A 81 -1.66 5.30 13.39
N VAL A 82 -1.33 4.38 14.29
CA VAL A 82 0.03 3.99 14.62
C VAL A 82 0.27 2.63 14.01
N PHE A 83 1.28 2.55 13.17
CA PHE A 83 1.72 1.32 12.55
C PHE A 83 3.06 0.91 13.12
N ARG A 84 3.26 -0.40 13.26
CA ARG A 84 4.56 -0.95 13.63
C ARG A 84 4.96 -2.12 12.75
N SER A 85 6.25 -2.31 12.60
CA SER A 85 6.84 -3.45 11.91
C SER A 85 8.05 -3.96 12.66
N PRO A 86 8.28 -5.28 12.79
CA PRO A 86 9.56 -5.79 13.29
C PRO A 86 10.72 -5.23 12.44
N VAL A 87 11.80 -4.81 13.09
CA VAL A 87 12.95 -4.19 12.42
C VAL A 87 13.47 -5.07 11.30
N GLY A 88 13.65 -4.48 10.12
CA GLY A 88 14.16 -5.16 8.92
C GLY A 88 13.18 -6.13 8.26
N LYS A 89 11.92 -6.21 8.72
CA LYS A 89 10.91 -7.08 8.11
C LYS A 89 9.97 -6.36 7.15
N ASN A 90 9.85 -5.04 7.24
CA ASN A 90 8.93 -4.22 6.44
C ASN A 90 7.47 -4.73 6.42
N ARG A 91 7.06 -5.45 7.47
CA ARG A 91 5.71 -5.96 7.69
C ARG A 91 4.93 -5.01 8.58
N TRP A 92 4.20 -4.08 7.99
CA TRP A 92 3.48 -3.05 8.73
C TRP A 92 2.10 -3.53 9.16
N LEU A 93 1.80 -3.36 10.44
CA LEU A 93 0.49 -3.65 11.02
C LEU A 93 -0.02 -2.42 11.74
N GLN A 94 -1.31 -2.10 11.55
CA GLN A 94 -1.97 -1.14 12.43
C GLN A 94 -1.95 -1.71 13.83
N TRP A 95 -1.27 -1.01 14.72
CA TRP A 95 -1.12 -1.44 16.09
C TRP A 95 -2.06 -0.68 17.02
N GLN A 96 -2.21 0.62 16.82
CA GLN A 96 -3.06 1.46 17.65
C GLN A 96 -3.76 2.54 16.83
N SER A 97 -4.94 2.97 17.29
CA SER A 97 -5.62 4.17 16.81
C SER A 97 -5.84 5.12 17.98
N ILE A 98 -5.51 6.39 17.78
CA ILE A 98 -5.68 7.46 18.76
C ILE A 98 -6.73 8.43 18.20
N PRO A 99 -7.94 8.49 18.78
CA PRO A 99 -8.95 9.45 18.36
C PRO A 99 -8.58 10.87 18.80
N SER A 100 -9.14 11.86 18.11
CA SER A 100 -9.03 13.29 18.42
C SER A 100 -7.60 13.84 18.35
N ALA A 101 -6.82 13.43 17.35
CA ALA A 101 -5.44 13.89 17.23
C ALA A 101 -5.32 15.39 16.94
N GLY A 102 -6.27 16.02 16.23
CA GLY A 102 -6.23 17.45 15.93
C GLY A 102 -4.94 17.88 15.22
N GLY A 103 -4.60 19.17 15.28
CA GLY A 103 -3.38 19.71 14.66
C GLY A 103 -2.10 19.35 15.40
N SER A 104 -2.12 19.35 16.73
CA SER A 104 -0.94 19.04 17.56
C SER A 104 -1.38 18.37 18.85
N GLY A 105 -0.55 17.48 19.40
CA GLY A 105 -0.88 16.76 20.62
C GLY A 105 0.15 15.72 21.01
N ASN A 106 -0.20 14.97 22.05
CA ASN A 106 0.63 13.90 22.59
C ASN A 106 -0.24 12.73 23.07
N ALA A 107 0.35 11.53 23.04
CA ALA A 107 -0.27 10.31 23.53
C ALA A 107 0.77 9.38 24.15
N GLU A 108 0.31 8.47 24.98
CA GLU A 108 1.12 7.39 25.55
C GLU A 108 0.48 6.06 25.19
N ILE A 109 1.30 5.10 24.76
CA ILE A 109 0.85 3.78 24.36
C ILE A 109 1.57 2.74 25.22
N GLN A 110 0.77 1.92 25.91
CA GLN A 110 1.25 0.81 26.71
C GLN A 110 1.51 -0.42 25.83
N ILE A 111 2.68 -1.02 25.98
CA ILE A 111 3.22 -2.05 25.05
C ILE A 111 3.29 -3.41 25.71
N GLY A 112 3.26 -3.42 27.05
CA GLY A 112 3.36 -4.63 27.85
C GLY A 112 4.82 -5.02 28.12
N SER A 113 5.03 -5.70 29.24
CA SER A 113 6.37 -6.01 29.78
C SER A 113 7.18 -7.04 28.99
N LYS A 114 6.60 -7.64 27.94
CA LYS A 114 7.23 -8.71 27.14
C LYS A 114 7.69 -8.25 25.76
N GLU A 115 7.40 -7.02 25.37
CA GLU A 115 7.77 -6.48 24.05
C GLU A 115 8.87 -5.44 24.21
N ASP A 116 9.95 -5.57 23.43
CA ASP A 116 11.01 -4.57 23.35
C ASP A 116 10.70 -3.60 22.21
N LEU A 117 10.58 -2.32 22.56
CA LEU A 117 10.35 -1.20 21.65
C LEU A 117 11.38 -1.09 20.53
N ASN A 118 12.62 -1.48 20.80
CA ASN A 118 13.72 -1.39 19.84
C ASN A 118 13.63 -2.47 18.75
N ASN A 119 12.81 -3.50 18.96
CA ASN A 119 12.57 -4.55 17.96
C ASN A 119 11.59 -4.11 16.87
N PHE A 120 11.03 -2.90 16.95
CA PHE A 120 10.07 -2.40 15.99
C PHE A 120 10.47 -1.05 15.38
N SER A 121 10.08 -0.86 14.13
CA SER A 121 10.00 0.42 13.44
C SER A 121 8.55 0.89 13.42
N TYR A 122 8.32 2.20 13.44
CA TYR A 122 7.00 2.81 13.52
C TYR A 122 6.79 3.83 12.41
N TYR A 123 5.56 3.95 11.91
CA TYR A 123 5.13 5.14 11.19
C TYR A 123 3.71 5.51 11.59
N PHE A 124 3.32 6.73 11.26
CA PHE A 124 2.09 7.35 11.72
C PHE A 124 1.30 7.88 10.53
N GLN A 125 -0.02 7.71 10.58
CA GLN A 125 -0.92 8.25 9.58
C GLN A 125 -1.98 9.12 10.27
N ALA A 126 -1.99 10.41 9.94
CA ALA A 126 -3.09 11.30 10.30
C ALA A 126 -4.22 11.10 9.30
N ALA A 127 -5.44 10.88 9.79
CA ALA A 127 -6.60 10.61 8.97
C ALA A 127 -7.85 11.37 9.43
N SER A 128 -8.77 11.59 8.50
CA SER A 128 -10.13 12.10 8.79
C SER A 128 -11.04 10.99 9.36
N SER A 129 -12.22 11.33 9.89
CA SER A 129 -13.27 10.35 10.27
C SER A 129 -13.74 9.50 9.10
N GLY A 130 -13.67 10.03 7.87
CA GLY A 130 -13.93 9.29 6.63
C GLY A 130 -12.87 8.23 6.33
N GLY A 131 -11.73 8.26 7.02
CA GLY A 131 -10.66 7.30 6.89
C GLY A 131 -9.55 7.69 5.92
N ASP A 132 -9.67 8.85 5.27
CA ASP A 132 -8.71 9.36 4.29
C ASP A 132 -7.39 9.76 4.95
N SER A 133 -6.29 9.41 4.30
CA SER A 133 -4.95 9.75 4.76
C SER A 133 -4.63 11.21 4.44
N LEU A 134 -4.48 12.04 5.46
CA LEU A 134 -4.10 13.45 5.33
C LEU A 134 -2.58 13.65 5.42
N TYR A 135 -1.90 12.81 6.18
CA TYR A 135 -0.44 12.84 6.31
C TYR A 135 0.09 11.45 6.69
N THR A 136 1.27 11.10 6.19
CA THR A 136 2.00 9.89 6.58
C THR A 136 3.41 10.29 6.96
N SER A 137 3.82 9.90 8.17
CA SER A 137 5.14 10.22 8.67
C SER A 137 6.23 9.37 8.01
N PRO A 138 7.49 9.83 8.02
CA PRO A 138 8.63 8.95 7.87
C PRO A 138 8.62 7.82 8.91
N VAL A 139 9.38 6.76 8.62
CA VAL A 139 9.63 5.67 9.57
C VAL A 139 10.53 6.18 10.70
N ALA A 140 10.15 5.90 11.94
CA ALA A 140 10.90 6.26 13.15
C ALA A 140 11.17 5.03 14.02
N GLN A 141 12.25 5.08 14.81
CA GLN A 141 12.53 4.10 15.87
C GLN A 141 12.68 4.80 17.22
N PRO A 142 12.20 4.19 18.32
CA PRO A 142 12.42 4.71 19.66
C PRO A 142 13.93 4.75 19.95
N GLY A 143 14.45 5.88 20.42
CA GLY A 143 15.87 6.01 20.78
C GLY A 143 16.83 6.35 19.64
N GLY A 144 16.35 6.42 18.39
CA GLY A 144 17.08 7.08 17.29
C GLY A 144 16.89 8.60 17.41
N GLY A 145 17.95 9.39 17.23
CA GLY A 145 17.89 10.85 17.27
C GLY A 145 16.75 11.42 16.41
N SER A 146 16.26 12.60 16.81
CA SER A 146 15.11 13.33 16.22
C SER A 146 14.90 13.06 14.72
N PRO A 147 13.70 12.68 14.27
CA PRO A 147 13.44 12.45 12.85
C PRO A 147 13.74 13.71 12.04
N GLY A 148 14.49 13.55 10.95
CA GLY A 148 14.75 14.63 10.00
C GLY A 148 13.45 15.19 9.43
N THR A 149 13.39 16.52 9.32
CA THR A 149 12.27 17.25 8.72
C THR A 149 11.99 16.75 7.30
N SER A 150 10.73 16.41 7.02
CA SER A 150 10.27 16.04 5.68
C SER A 150 10.36 17.23 4.74
N THR A 151 11.18 17.14 3.68
CA THR A 151 11.10 18.03 2.53
C THR A 151 9.92 17.62 1.66
N SER A 152 8.99 18.55 1.43
CA SER A 152 7.89 18.44 0.46
C SER A 152 8.42 18.04 -0.94
N PRO A 153 7.64 17.35 -1.80
CA PRO A 153 8.15 16.84 -3.07
C PRO A 153 8.42 17.99 -4.04
N GLY A 154 9.69 18.36 -4.18
CA GLY A 154 10.22 19.06 -5.34
C GLY A 154 10.50 18.05 -6.45
N THR A 155 10.12 18.40 -7.67
CA THR A 155 10.41 17.67 -8.91
C THR A 155 11.89 17.25 -9.01
N PRO A 156 12.21 16.04 -9.53
CA PRO A 156 13.59 15.65 -9.71
C PRO A 156 14.15 16.35 -10.96
N ILE A 157 15.01 17.34 -10.77
CA ILE A 157 16.02 17.72 -11.76
C ILE A 157 17.34 17.11 -11.30
N GLY A 158 17.94 16.33 -12.20
CA GLY A 158 19.10 15.49 -11.92
C GLY A 158 20.33 16.24 -11.41
N GLY A 159 21.14 15.52 -10.66
CA GLY A 159 22.43 16.00 -10.18
C GLY A 159 22.98 15.11 -9.09
N PHE A 160 23.57 13.98 -9.48
CA PHE A 160 24.53 13.26 -8.65
C PHE A 160 25.66 14.21 -8.24
N ASN A 161 25.95 14.34 -6.94
CA ASN A 161 27.27 14.75 -6.50
C ASN A 161 27.63 14.05 -5.19
N LEU A 162 28.55 13.09 -5.27
CA LEU A 162 29.25 12.53 -4.12
C LEU A 162 30.18 13.62 -3.58
N VAL A 163 29.90 14.11 -2.36
CA VAL A 163 30.91 14.82 -1.57
C VAL A 163 31.36 13.88 -0.45
N MET A 164 32.57 13.35 -0.61
CA MET A 164 33.36 12.79 0.47
C MET A 164 33.64 13.90 1.49
N ALA A 165 33.20 13.73 2.74
CA ALA A 165 33.71 14.49 3.86
C ALA A 165 34.63 13.58 4.68
N ALA A 166 35.88 14.01 4.74
CA ALA A 166 37.02 13.30 5.29
C ALA A 166 36.98 13.21 6.82
N SER A 167 37.48 12.09 7.32
CA SER A 167 37.88 11.88 8.71
C SER A 167 39.04 12.79 9.08
N THR A 168 38.87 13.61 10.12
CA THR A 168 40.01 14.23 10.82
C THR A 168 39.91 13.88 12.30
N SER A 169 40.71 12.87 12.68
CA SER A 169 41.16 12.60 14.03
C SER A 169 41.93 13.80 14.57
N THR A 170 41.62 14.24 15.80
CA THR A 170 42.54 15.08 16.57
C THR A 170 42.79 14.42 17.93
N GLU A 171 44.07 14.36 18.28
CA GLU A 171 44.70 13.57 19.32
C GLU A 171 45.09 14.46 20.52
N ALA A 172 44.81 13.99 21.76
CA ALA A 172 45.59 14.11 23.02
C ALA A 172 45.78 15.47 23.76
N PRO A 173 46.29 15.52 25.04
CA PRO A 173 46.50 14.51 26.12
C PRO A 173 46.07 15.06 27.55
N PRO A 174 46.74 14.73 28.69
CA PRO A 174 46.48 13.59 29.59
C PRO A 174 46.19 14.00 31.06
N GLN A 175 45.60 13.11 31.88
CA GLN A 175 45.83 13.16 33.34
C GLN A 175 45.95 11.76 33.96
N SER A 176 47.13 11.53 34.55
CA SER A 176 47.48 10.65 35.67
C SER A 176 46.41 10.62 36.76
N GLY A 177 46.13 9.56 37.52
CA GLY A 177 46.86 8.36 37.90
C GLY A 177 46.53 8.11 39.39
N PHE A 178 46.29 6.87 39.83
CA PHE A 178 46.75 6.30 41.11
C PHE A 178 46.27 4.84 41.29
N ASN A 179 47.23 4.02 41.73
CA ASN A 179 47.22 2.62 42.22
C ASN A 179 46.23 2.37 43.39
N LEU A 180 45.88 1.16 43.88
CA LEU A 180 46.61 -0.10 44.09
C LEU A 180 45.65 -1.25 44.52
N ALA A 181 46.00 -2.49 44.14
CA ALA A 181 45.85 -3.79 44.83
C ALA A 181 44.49 -4.32 45.36
N GLY A 182 44.21 -5.59 45.01
CA GLY A 182 43.26 -6.47 45.70
C GLY A 182 43.09 -7.84 45.02
N THR A 183 43.95 -8.80 45.40
CA THR A 183 43.89 -10.25 45.11
C THR A 183 42.57 -10.92 45.52
N ALA A 184 42.07 -11.88 44.74
CA ALA A 184 41.81 -13.28 45.16
C ALA A 184 40.99 -14.11 44.13
N THR A 185 41.62 -15.20 43.66
CA THR A 185 41.14 -16.60 43.50
C THR A 185 39.79 -16.97 42.87
N GLY A 186 39.87 -17.87 41.87
CA GLY A 186 39.01 -19.05 41.66
C GLY A 186 37.57 -18.78 41.19
N THR A 187 37.04 -19.40 40.14
CA THR A 187 36.87 -20.85 39.98
C THR A 187 36.36 -21.13 38.55
N ALA A 188 36.88 -22.17 37.89
CA ALA A 188 36.45 -22.62 36.56
C ALA A 188 35.09 -23.36 36.60
N PRO A 189 34.24 -23.28 35.55
CA PRO A 189 33.01 -24.05 35.47
C PRO A 189 33.27 -25.51 35.02
N PRO A 190 32.54 -26.50 35.56
CA PRO A 190 32.75 -27.91 35.21
C PRO A 190 32.02 -28.30 33.91
N THR A 191 32.75 -28.99 33.04
CA THR A 191 32.22 -29.84 31.96
C THR A 191 31.70 -31.17 32.53
N THR A 192 30.43 -31.49 32.28
CA THR A 192 29.87 -32.82 32.51
C THR A 192 29.77 -33.60 31.19
N GLN A 193 30.75 -34.49 30.98
CA GLN A 193 30.61 -35.66 30.13
C GLN A 193 29.83 -36.73 30.90
N PHE A 194 28.87 -37.37 30.26
CA PHE A 194 28.33 -38.65 30.71
C PHE A 194 28.40 -39.64 29.55
N ASN A 195 29.12 -40.73 29.76
CA ASN A 195 29.15 -41.90 28.90
C ASN A 195 29.25 -43.17 29.77
N LEU A 196 28.78 -44.28 29.19
CA LEU A 196 28.91 -45.71 29.54
C LEU A 196 27.59 -46.42 29.93
N SER A 197 27.04 -47.06 28.91
CA SER A 197 26.86 -48.52 28.77
C SER A 197 26.14 -49.32 29.87
N ASN A 198 25.07 -50.03 29.49
CA ASN A 198 25.03 -51.50 29.65
C ASN A 198 23.88 -52.23 28.89
N THR A 199 24.31 -53.25 28.13
CA THR A 199 23.77 -54.62 27.96
C THR A 199 22.28 -54.91 27.68
N SER A 200 22.04 -55.37 26.45
CA SER A 200 21.48 -56.70 26.05
C SER A 200 20.32 -57.32 26.85
N THR A 201 19.19 -57.59 26.17
CA THR A 201 18.75 -58.98 25.87
C THR A 201 17.56 -58.98 24.91
N GLN A 202 17.74 -59.72 23.81
CA GLN A 202 16.76 -60.05 22.78
C GLN A 202 15.88 -61.23 23.24
N PRO A 203 14.59 -61.24 22.88
CA PRO A 203 14.04 -62.48 22.33
C PRO A 203 13.26 -62.30 21.00
N THR A 204 13.56 -63.27 20.14
CA THR A 204 12.93 -63.86 18.95
C THR A 204 11.51 -63.43 18.52
N PRO A 205 11.26 -63.27 17.21
CA PRO A 205 9.92 -63.04 16.66
C PRO A 205 9.14 -64.35 16.45
N THR A 206 7.86 -64.36 16.85
CA THR A 206 6.89 -65.38 16.43
C THR A 206 6.10 -64.83 15.25
N SER A 207 6.22 -65.49 14.09
CA SER A 207 5.40 -65.24 12.92
C SER A 207 4.02 -65.88 13.10
N THR A 208 2.95 -65.12 12.87
CA THR A 208 1.62 -65.66 12.60
C THR A 208 1.11 -65.00 11.32
N ALA A 209 1.09 -65.79 10.26
CA ALA A 209 0.46 -65.43 8.99
C ALA A 209 -1.05 -65.66 9.14
N THR A 210 -1.84 -64.62 8.96
CA THR A 210 -3.26 -64.77 8.66
C THR A 210 -3.64 -63.83 7.53
N SER A 211 -3.93 -64.46 6.40
CA SER A 211 -4.54 -63.93 5.20
C SER A 211 -5.88 -63.26 5.50
N SER A 212 -6.04 -61.99 5.11
CA SER A 212 -7.34 -61.41 4.73
C SER A 212 -7.12 -60.18 3.83
N GLU A 213 -7.44 -60.37 2.55
CA GLU A 213 -8.13 -59.46 1.64
C GLU A 213 -7.95 -57.92 1.83
N PRO A 214 -7.30 -57.21 0.89
CA PRO A 214 -7.30 -55.75 0.91
C PRO A 214 -8.65 -55.22 0.41
N ALA A 215 -9.44 -54.67 1.33
CA ALA A 215 -10.57 -53.79 1.02
C ALA A 215 -10.11 -52.59 0.16
N PRO A 216 -10.97 -52.05 -0.73
CA PRO A 216 -10.60 -50.93 -1.58
C PRO A 216 -10.24 -49.71 -0.73
N ILE A 217 -9.05 -49.16 -0.97
CA ILE A 217 -8.61 -47.88 -0.41
C ILE A 217 -9.52 -46.80 -0.99
N VAL A 218 -10.56 -46.43 -0.24
CA VAL A 218 -11.28 -45.19 -0.44
C VAL A 218 -10.32 -44.08 -0.02
N LEU A 219 -9.74 -43.37 -0.99
CA LEU A 219 -9.11 -42.07 -0.74
C LEU A 219 -10.21 -41.13 -0.22
N ALA A 220 -10.35 -41.07 1.09
CA ALA A 220 -11.04 -39.96 1.73
C ALA A 220 -10.20 -38.70 1.45
N PHE A 221 -10.66 -37.90 0.48
CA PHE A 221 -10.21 -36.52 0.36
C PHE A 221 -10.49 -35.84 1.70
N LEU A 222 -9.43 -35.61 2.47
CA LEU A 222 -9.50 -34.71 3.62
C LEU A 222 -10.05 -33.38 3.09
N PRO A 223 -11.09 -32.80 3.73
CA PRO A 223 -11.58 -31.50 3.32
C PRO A 223 -10.42 -30.52 3.45
N THR A 224 -10.01 -29.95 2.32
CA THR A 224 -9.06 -28.84 2.27
C THR A 224 -9.61 -27.78 3.18
N SER A 225 -8.99 -27.62 4.34
CA SER A 225 -9.39 -26.60 5.30
C SER A 225 -9.23 -25.26 4.60
N SER A 226 -10.35 -24.61 4.26
CA SER A 226 -10.37 -23.24 3.79
C SER A 226 -9.76 -22.40 4.89
N VAL A 227 -8.48 -22.06 4.77
CA VAL A 227 -7.87 -21.07 5.66
C VAL A 227 -8.47 -19.75 5.26
N THR A 228 -9.55 -19.37 5.93
CA THR A 228 -10.07 -18.01 5.90
C THR A 228 -9.09 -17.14 6.67
N ILE A 229 -8.02 -16.69 5.99
CA ILE A 229 -7.19 -15.61 6.50
C ILE A 229 -8.05 -14.34 6.36
N PHE A 230 -8.79 -13.99 7.41
CA PHE A 230 -9.25 -12.63 7.58
C PHE A 230 -8.00 -11.76 7.72
N MET A 231 -7.52 -11.18 6.62
CA MET A 231 -6.55 -10.09 6.66
C MET A 231 -7.26 -8.88 7.29
N LYS A 232 -7.38 -8.89 8.61
CA LYS A 232 -7.90 -7.80 9.43
C LYS A 232 -6.86 -6.68 9.42
N GLY A 233 -6.88 -5.87 8.37
CA GLY A 233 -5.94 -4.77 8.16
C GLY A 233 -5.90 -4.21 6.74
N ILE A 234 -6.87 -4.52 5.88
CA ILE A 234 -6.98 -3.90 4.56
C ILE A 234 -7.44 -2.45 4.78
N TYR A 235 -6.58 -1.51 4.38
CA TYR A 235 -6.92 -0.10 4.34
C TYR A 235 -7.80 0.15 3.14
N TYR A 236 -9.09 0.34 3.40
CA TYR A 236 -10.05 0.81 2.42
C TYR A 236 -10.01 2.34 2.44
N SER A 237 -9.69 2.99 1.31
CA SER A 237 -10.05 4.39 1.09
C SER A 237 -11.33 4.35 0.25
N PRO A 238 -12.51 4.63 0.83
CA PRO A 238 -13.77 4.45 0.11
C PRO A 238 -13.98 5.36 -1.10
N LEU A 239 -13.18 6.41 -1.27
CA LEU A 239 -13.48 7.50 -2.21
C LEU A 239 -12.17 8.21 -2.65
N GLY A 240 -11.32 7.49 -3.38
CA GLY A 240 -10.14 8.08 -4.01
C GLY A 240 -10.40 8.45 -5.46
N ILE A 241 -10.85 9.69 -5.75
CA ILE A 241 -10.83 10.22 -7.12
C ILE A 241 -9.38 10.21 -7.62
N ILE A 242 -9.15 9.54 -8.76
CA ILE A 242 -7.84 9.38 -9.39
C ILE A 242 -7.29 10.76 -9.80
N PRO A 243 -6.10 11.20 -9.34
CA PRO A 243 -5.35 12.20 -10.06
C PRO A 243 -4.87 11.55 -11.36
N THR A 244 -5.35 12.05 -12.48
CA THR A 244 -5.02 11.66 -13.86
C THR A 244 -3.54 11.90 -14.18
N GLY A 245 -2.67 11.08 -13.58
CA GLY A 245 -1.23 11.06 -13.81
C GLY A 245 -0.85 9.97 -14.80
N SER A 246 -0.94 10.32 -16.08
CA SER A 246 -0.33 9.69 -17.28
C SER A 246 0.44 8.37 -17.10
N GLY A 247 -0.19 7.25 -17.47
CA GLY A 247 0.51 5.99 -17.67
C GLY A 247 -0.43 4.79 -17.77
N VAL A 248 -1.18 4.69 -18.87
CA VAL A 248 -1.93 3.50 -19.31
C VAL A 248 -2.97 2.98 -18.29
N GLN A 249 -4.16 3.60 -18.26
CA GLN A 249 -5.37 2.98 -17.71
C GLN A 249 -6.39 2.73 -18.82
N ASP A 250 -5.94 2.16 -19.94
CA ASP A 250 -6.83 1.70 -21.03
C ASP A 250 -7.34 0.27 -20.79
N ALA A 251 -6.85 -0.41 -19.76
CA ALA A 251 -7.26 -1.78 -19.42
C ALA A 251 -8.46 -1.77 -18.46
N ASP A 252 -9.36 -2.74 -18.61
CA ASP A 252 -10.50 -2.95 -17.71
C ASP A 252 -10.07 -3.38 -16.29
N PHE A 253 -8.83 -3.86 -16.14
CA PHE A 253 -8.23 -4.27 -14.88
C PHE A 253 -6.71 -4.07 -14.91
N TRP A 254 -6.14 -3.46 -13.86
CA TRP A 254 -4.70 -3.22 -13.74
C TRP A 254 -4.20 -3.39 -12.31
N VAL A 255 -2.89 -3.64 -12.20
CA VAL A 255 -2.19 -3.71 -10.92
C VAL A 255 -0.83 -3.03 -11.06
N LEU A 256 -0.49 -2.16 -10.11
CA LEU A 256 0.77 -1.43 -10.10
C LEU A 256 1.22 -1.07 -8.67
N TYR A 257 2.48 -0.63 -8.53
CA TYR A 257 2.96 -0.07 -7.28
C TYR A 257 2.81 1.45 -7.24
N ILE A 258 2.21 1.98 -6.16
CA ILE A 258 2.23 3.40 -5.82
C ILE A 258 2.80 3.55 -4.41
N ASN A 259 3.94 4.22 -4.26
CA ASN A 259 4.54 4.52 -2.96
C ASN A 259 4.67 3.28 -2.04
N GLN A 260 5.12 2.15 -2.59
CA GLN A 260 5.24 0.84 -1.91
C GLN A 260 3.91 0.14 -1.56
N PHE A 261 2.77 0.72 -1.93
CA PHE A 261 1.47 0.04 -1.89
C PHE A 261 1.17 -0.62 -3.22
N ILE A 262 0.38 -1.68 -3.19
CA ILE A 262 -0.22 -2.25 -4.39
C ILE A 262 -1.53 -1.53 -4.63
N GLU A 263 -1.65 -0.89 -5.78
CA GLU A 263 -2.92 -0.38 -6.30
C GLU A 263 -3.47 -1.40 -7.29
N VAL A 264 -4.71 -1.81 -7.07
CA VAL A 264 -5.50 -2.61 -8.00
C VAL A 264 -6.67 -1.76 -8.45
N GLY A 265 -6.83 -1.56 -9.75
CA GLY A 265 -7.93 -0.79 -10.28
C GLY A 265 -8.67 -1.52 -11.38
N TRP A 266 -9.90 -1.07 -11.61
CA TRP A 266 -10.79 -1.63 -12.62
C TRP A 266 -11.70 -0.56 -13.21
N GLN A 267 -12.17 -0.82 -14.42
CA GLN A 267 -13.16 0.00 -15.13
C GLN A 267 -13.92 -0.86 -16.14
N ASN A 268 -15.00 -0.33 -16.71
CA ASN A 268 -15.84 -1.01 -17.71
C ASN A 268 -16.30 -2.42 -17.29
N ILE A 269 -16.53 -2.64 -15.99
CA ILE A 269 -17.01 -3.93 -15.51
C ILE A 269 -18.49 -4.12 -15.84
N SER A 270 -18.96 -5.38 -15.84
CA SER A 270 -20.37 -5.69 -16.14
C SER A 270 -21.33 -4.85 -15.29
N THR A 271 -22.35 -4.26 -15.91
CA THR A 271 -23.31 -3.37 -15.23
C THR A 271 -24.15 -4.05 -14.16
N SER A 272 -24.19 -5.38 -14.14
CA SER A 272 -24.85 -6.17 -13.09
C SER A 272 -23.93 -6.50 -11.91
N THR A 273 -22.67 -6.06 -11.93
CA THR A 273 -21.72 -6.34 -10.87
C THR A 273 -22.12 -5.59 -9.60
N ASN A 274 -22.34 -6.32 -8.51
CA ASN A 274 -22.59 -5.75 -7.17
C ASN A 274 -21.50 -6.14 -6.17
N LYS A 275 -20.56 -6.99 -6.59
CA LYS A 275 -19.45 -7.46 -5.77
C LYS A 275 -18.24 -7.77 -6.62
N ILE A 276 -17.05 -7.48 -6.11
CA ILE A 276 -15.79 -7.95 -6.68
C ILE A 276 -15.04 -8.83 -5.68
N ALA A 277 -14.25 -9.76 -6.20
CA ALA A 277 -13.29 -10.53 -5.41
C ALA A 277 -11.91 -10.47 -6.10
N LEU A 278 -10.89 -10.03 -5.37
CA LEU A 278 -9.51 -10.02 -5.85
C LEU A 278 -8.77 -11.24 -5.37
N TYR A 279 -7.96 -11.80 -6.26
CA TYR A 279 -7.12 -12.95 -5.99
C TYR A 279 -5.68 -12.70 -6.42
N ARG A 280 -4.77 -13.39 -5.76
CA ARG A 280 -3.33 -13.36 -6.03
C ARG A 280 -2.78 -14.78 -6.16
N SER A 281 -1.77 -14.96 -7.00
CA SER A 281 -1.01 -16.20 -7.12
C SER A 281 0.46 -15.93 -7.41
N ALA A 282 1.33 -16.86 -7.01
CA ALA A 282 2.74 -16.88 -7.43
C ALA A 282 2.92 -17.46 -8.85
N SER A 283 1.86 -18.03 -9.45
CA SER A 283 1.87 -18.61 -10.79
C SER A 283 0.67 -18.10 -11.60
N GLN A 284 0.85 -17.91 -12.90
CA GLN A 284 -0.20 -17.45 -13.80
C GLN A 284 -1.43 -18.39 -13.81
N SER A 285 -1.25 -19.67 -13.53
CA SER A 285 -2.32 -20.68 -13.51
C SER A 285 -2.96 -20.90 -12.14
N GLY A 286 -2.47 -20.26 -11.08
CA GLY A 286 -2.86 -20.55 -9.71
C GLY A 286 -1.90 -21.52 -8.98
N PRO A 287 -2.19 -21.91 -7.73
CA PRO A 287 -3.46 -21.70 -7.01
C PRO A 287 -3.73 -20.23 -6.66
N TRP A 288 -5.00 -19.85 -6.65
CA TRP A 288 -5.45 -18.47 -6.43
C TRP A 288 -5.90 -18.27 -4.98
N LEU A 289 -5.27 -17.33 -4.28
CA LEU A 289 -5.65 -16.91 -2.93
C LEU A 289 -6.53 -15.67 -3.02
N LYS A 290 -7.75 -15.71 -2.46
CA LYS A 290 -8.60 -14.52 -2.32
C LYS A 290 -7.98 -13.57 -1.29
N ILE A 291 -7.74 -12.33 -1.68
CA ILE A 291 -7.10 -11.31 -0.84
C ILE A 291 -8.04 -10.16 -0.48
N LEU A 292 -9.10 -9.94 -1.27
CA LEU A 292 -10.10 -8.89 -1.03
C LEU A 292 -11.47 -9.35 -1.53
N GLU A 293 -12.52 -8.91 -0.86
CA GLU A 293 -13.89 -8.94 -1.36
C GLU A 293 -14.54 -7.59 -1.02
N GLN A 294 -15.19 -6.95 -2.00
CA GLN A 294 -15.86 -5.65 -1.84
C GLN A 294 -17.26 -5.76 -2.43
N THR A 295 -18.26 -5.34 -1.65
CA THR A 295 -19.67 -5.27 -2.06
C THR A 295 -20.08 -3.82 -2.33
N GLY A 296 -21.18 -3.63 -3.06
CA GLY A 296 -21.69 -2.29 -3.36
C GLY A 296 -20.81 -1.50 -4.32
N VAL A 297 -20.10 -2.19 -5.22
CA VAL A 297 -19.27 -1.58 -6.26
C VAL A 297 -20.18 -0.86 -7.26
N ASP A 298 -19.81 0.34 -7.69
CA ASP A 298 -20.46 1.03 -8.82
C ASP A 298 -19.81 0.58 -10.13
N PRO A 299 -20.51 -0.19 -10.99
CA PRO A 299 -19.92 -0.69 -12.23
C PRO A 299 -19.81 0.39 -13.33
N THR A 300 -20.38 1.58 -13.11
CA THR A 300 -20.41 2.65 -14.12
C THR A 300 -19.20 3.57 -14.08
N GLN A 301 -18.37 3.47 -13.03
CA GLN A 301 -17.21 4.31 -12.83
C GLN A 301 -15.94 3.47 -12.62
N PRO A 302 -14.77 3.99 -13.03
CA PRO A 302 -13.51 3.40 -12.62
C PRO A 302 -13.34 3.50 -11.10
N ASP A 303 -12.77 2.47 -10.49
CA ASP A 303 -12.49 2.44 -9.05
C ASP A 303 -11.14 1.76 -8.79
N VAL A 304 -10.55 2.06 -7.63
CA VAL A 304 -9.23 1.58 -7.22
C VAL A 304 -9.19 1.23 -5.75
N VAL A 305 -8.47 0.16 -5.41
CA VAL A 305 -8.14 -0.18 -4.03
C VAL A 305 -6.63 -0.26 -3.86
N ARG A 306 -6.15 0.35 -2.77
CA ARG A 306 -4.74 0.29 -2.36
C ARG A 306 -4.59 -0.56 -1.12
N PHE A 307 -3.67 -1.50 -1.13
CA PHE A 307 -3.34 -2.28 0.06
C PHE A 307 -1.83 -2.43 0.23
N GLY A 308 -1.40 -2.43 1.49
CA GLY A 308 -0.03 -2.75 1.85
C GLY A 308 0.19 -4.24 1.73
N ASP A 309 1.24 -4.63 1.02
CA ASP A 309 1.57 -6.03 0.82
C ASP A 309 3.08 -6.24 0.93
N ASN A 310 3.47 -7.25 1.70
CA ASN A 310 4.89 -7.56 1.96
C ASN A 310 5.47 -8.47 0.87
N SER A 311 4.75 -8.63 -0.24
CA SER A 311 5.10 -9.52 -1.34
C SER A 311 5.94 -8.83 -2.43
N SER A 312 6.32 -7.57 -2.22
CA SER A 312 7.07 -6.76 -3.20
C SER A 312 8.42 -7.33 -3.61
N GLY A 313 8.97 -8.30 -2.87
CA GLY A 313 10.20 -9.01 -3.21
C GLY A 313 10.02 -10.21 -4.16
N ALA A 314 8.81 -10.49 -4.63
CA ALA A 314 8.54 -11.57 -5.58
C ALA A 314 7.44 -11.18 -6.58
N ASP A 315 7.55 -11.74 -7.78
CA ASP A 315 6.55 -11.61 -8.83
C ASP A 315 5.23 -12.25 -8.39
N HIS A 316 4.12 -11.56 -8.63
CA HIS A 316 2.78 -12.07 -8.35
C HIS A 316 1.82 -11.79 -9.49
N TYR A 317 0.95 -12.75 -9.76
CA TYR A 317 -0.19 -12.58 -10.65
C TYR A 317 -1.43 -12.20 -9.85
N TYR A 318 -2.21 -11.29 -10.40
CA TYR A 318 -3.47 -10.83 -9.83
C TYR A 318 -4.61 -11.08 -10.80
N ARG A 319 -5.78 -11.43 -10.27
CA ARG A 319 -7.03 -11.49 -11.03
C ARG A 319 -8.17 -10.91 -10.21
N MET A 320 -9.21 -10.48 -10.89
CA MET A 320 -10.47 -10.04 -10.30
C MET A 320 -11.61 -10.86 -10.84
N GLU A 321 -12.56 -11.23 -9.98
CA GLU A 321 -13.87 -11.73 -10.38
C GLU A 321 -14.90 -10.63 -10.11
N ALA A 322 -15.70 -10.29 -11.12
CA ALA A 322 -16.89 -9.46 -10.98
C ALA A 322 -18.10 -10.38 -10.78
N LEU A 323 -18.89 -10.13 -9.73
CA LEU A 323 -19.97 -11.00 -9.30
C LEU A 323 -21.30 -10.25 -9.17
N ASP A 324 -22.38 -11.01 -9.40
CA ASP A 324 -23.73 -10.71 -8.91
C ASP A 324 -24.09 -11.74 -7.83
N GLY A 325 -23.98 -11.33 -6.57
CA GLY A 325 -24.15 -12.25 -5.43
C GLY A 325 -23.04 -13.31 -5.40
N SER A 326 -23.37 -14.56 -5.72
CA SER A 326 -22.42 -15.69 -5.81
C SER A 326 -22.07 -16.07 -7.24
N THR A 327 -22.72 -15.47 -8.24
CA THR A 327 -22.50 -15.79 -9.65
C THR A 327 -21.34 -14.96 -10.18
N ILE A 328 -20.34 -15.62 -10.76
CA ILE A 328 -19.24 -14.94 -11.46
C ILE A 328 -19.76 -14.48 -12.81
N LEU A 329 -19.81 -13.17 -13.02
CA LEU A 329 -20.20 -12.56 -14.30
C LEU A 329 -19.01 -12.55 -15.27
N GLN A 330 -17.84 -12.17 -14.76
CA GLN A 330 -16.63 -12.05 -15.57
C GLN A 330 -15.37 -12.20 -14.70
N THR A 331 -14.29 -12.70 -15.29
CA THR A 331 -12.96 -12.75 -14.69
C THR A 331 -12.01 -11.86 -15.48
N TYR A 332 -11.23 -11.04 -14.80
CA TYR A 332 -10.24 -10.12 -15.35
C TYR A 332 -8.84 -10.53 -14.92
N GLY A 333 -7.87 -10.41 -15.83
CA GLY A 333 -6.51 -10.90 -15.65
C GLY A 333 -6.30 -12.33 -16.19
N PRO A 334 -5.20 -13.00 -15.82
CA PRO A 334 -4.22 -12.60 -14.81
C PRO A 334 -3.29 -11.47 -15.27
N VAL A 335 -2.96 -10.54 -14.36
CA VAL A 335 -2.00 -9.45 -14.57
C VAL A 335 -0.77 -9.69 -13.69
N LEU A 336 0.42 -9.68 -14.29
CA LEU A 336 1.68 -9.82 -13.57
C LEU A 336 2.07 -8.46 -12.95
N LEU A 337 2.32 -8.46 -11.65
CA LEU A 337 3.03 -7.41 -10.94
C LEU A 337 4.45 -7.93 -10.62
N PRO A 338 5.48 -7.45 -11.33
CA PRO A 338 6.85 -7.90 -11.11
C PRO A 338 7.37 -7.41 -9.75
N ALA A 339 8.29 -8.13 -9.12
CA ALA A 339 8.94 -7.70 -7.91
C ALA A 339 9.60 -6.32 -8.07
N LEU A 340 9.57 -5.51 -7.01
CA LEU A 340 10.43 -4.34 -6.92
C LEU A 340 11.87 -4.83 -6.78
N GLY A 341 12.68 -4.62 -7.82
CA GLY A 341 14.10 -4.95 -7.79
C GLY A 341 14.77 -4.34 -6.56
N THR A 342 15.45 -5.19 -5.80
CA THR A 342 16.28 -4.78 -4.65
C THR A 342 17.58 -4.15 -5.09
#